data_AF-A0A1E9GCJ3-F1
#
_entry.id   AF-A0A1E9GCJ3-F1
#
_cell.length_a   1.000
_cell.length_b   1.000
_cell.length_c   1.000
_cell.angle_alpha   90.00
_cell.angle_beta   90.00
_cell.angle_gamma   90.00
#
_symmetry.space_group_name_H-M   'P 1'
#
loop_
_entity.id
_entity.type
_entity.pdbx_description
1 polymer ?
#
loop_
_entity_poly.entity_id
_entity_poly.type
_entity_poly.pdbx_seq_one_letter_code
_entity_poly.pdbx_strand_id
1 'polypeptide(L)'
;METLQTIETKIDKLIEQNKKDIETTEAELVKANQAVSDAQAKLVQAQKEINSEKYVEAKGDLWTAERTKEFHEGRLKELTTNPMISYDEYHTMLTDIYRLADEQQNTFFTPAVAKLMEIVKLGDESAKEVGKVNEIIRKLEKEISKNIEDYKRDKNGAWLSGPFSSLSYSPRNALHAYQDNLKEIAESFKKGQG
;
A
#
# COMPACT_ATOMS: atom_id res chain seq x y z
N MET A 1 -16.61 8.66 11.57
CA MET A 1 -15.22 8.79 11.11
C MET A 1 -15.05 7.79 9.99
N GLU A 2 -14.52 8.23 8.85
CA GLU A 2 -14.28 7.35 7.71
C GLU A 2 -13.09 6.41 8.02
N THR A 3 -13.26 5.13 7.72
CA THR A 3 -12.26 4.07 7.87
C THR A 3 -12.07 3.33 6.54
N LEU A 4 -10.97 2.59 6.40
CA LEU A 4 -10.75 1.75 5.21
C LEU A 4 -11.92 0.80 4.96
N GLN A 5 -12.47 0.20 6.02
CA GLN A 5 -13.64 -0.68 5.92
C GLN A 5 -14.88 0.07 5.38
N THR A 6 -15.09 1.32 5.78
CA THR A 6 -16.22 2.10 5.24
C THR A 6 -16.02 2.47 3.78
N ILE A 7 -14.78 2.74 3.33
CA ILE A 7 -14.47 3.01 1.92
C ILE A 7 -14.65 1.73 1.09
N GLU A 8 -14.12 0.59 1.57
CA GLU A 8 -14.31 -0.73 0.95
C GLU A 8 -15.79 -1.05 0.78
N THR A 9 -16.59 -0.86 1.84
CA THR A 9 -18.05 -1.07 1.77
C THR A 9 -18.73 -0.17 0.73
N LYS A 10 -18.26 1.08 0.55
CA LYS A 10 -18.81 1.98 -0.49
C LYS A 10 -18.45 1.47 -1.90
N ILE A 11 -17.22 1.03 -2.10
CA ILE A 11 -16.74 0.47 -3.37
C ILE A 11 -17.54 -0.80 -3.72
N ASP A 12 -17.70 -1.72 -2.77
CA ASP A 12 -18.46 -2.96 -2.98
C ASP A 12 -19.90 -2.68 -3.39
N LYS A 13 -20.56 -1.70 -2.74
CA LYS A 13 -21.92 -1.29 -3.09
C LYS A 13 -22.02 -0.72 -4.51
N LEU A 14 -21.03 0.08 -4.93
CA LEU A 14 -21.00 0.61 -6.30
C LEU A 14 -20.86 -0.52 -7.33
N ILE A 15 -19.98 -1.48 -7.07
CA ILE A 15 -19.76 -2.65 -7.93
C ILE A 15 -21.02 -3.52 -7.99
N GLU A 16 -21.62 -3.82 -6.84
CA GLU A 16 -22.83 -4.65 -6.76
C GLU A 16 -24.02 -4.00 -7.47
N GLN A 17 -24.21 -2.69 -7.28
CA GLN A 17 -25.25 -1.95 -7.97
C GLN A 17 -25.04 -1.95 -9.49
N ASN A 18 -23.81 -1.68 -9.96
CA ASN A 18 -23.51 -1.68 -11.40
C ASN A 18 -23.74 -3.06 -12.02
N LYS A 19 -23.36 -4.13 -11.31
CA LYS A 19 -23.63 -5.51 -11.75
C LYS A 19 -25.14 -5.78 -11.90
N LYS A 20 -25.94 -5.38 -10.91
CA LYS A 20 -27.40 -5.54 -10.95
C LYS A 20 -28.04 -4.74 -12.08
N ASP A 21 -27.55 -3.53 -12.34
CA ASP A 21 -28.04 -2.67 -13.43
C ASP A 21 -27.70 -3.27 -14.80
N ILE A 22 -26.51 -3.87 -14.94
CA ILE A 22 -26.10 -4.62 -16.14
C ILE A 22 -27.04 -5.82 -16.35
N GLU A 23 -27.21 -6.68 -15.34
CA GLU A 23 -28.06 -7.87 -15.43
C GLU A 23 -29.51 -7.51 -15.80
N THR A 24 -30.04 -6.43 -15.21
CA THR A 24 -31.38 -5.92 -15.53
C THR A 24 -31.45 -5.40 -16.98
N THR A 25 -30.43 -4.65 -17.42
CA THR A 25 -30.38 -4.10 -18.79
C THR A 25 -30.25 -5.21 -19.82
N GLU A 26 -29.45 -6.24 -19.57
CA GLU A 26 -29.33 -7.41 -20.44
C GLU A 26 -30.66 -8.17 -20.55
N ALA A 27 -31.38 -8.36 -19.43
CA ALA A 27 -32.68 -9.00 -19.44
C ALA A 27 -33.72 -8.21 -20.27
N GLU A 28 -33.75 -6.88 -20.14
CA GLU A 28 -34.62 -6.03 -20.97
C GLU A 28 -34.19 -6.02 -22.44
N LEU A 29 -32.89 -6.11 -22.72
CA LEU A 29 -32.39 -6.21 -24.09
C LEU A 29 -32.83 -7.53 -24.76
N VAL A 30 -32.87 -8.65 -24.03
CA VAL A 30 -33.43 -9.91 -24.53
C VAL A 30 -34.91 -9.75 -24.89
N LYS A 31 -35.71 -9.11 -24.03
CA LYS A 31 -37.13 -8.84 -24.32
C LYS A 31 -37.31 -7.93 -25.53
N ALA A 32 -36.50 -6.89 -25.66
CA ALA A 32 -36.53 -5.98 -26.81
C ALA A 32 -36.18 -6.71 -28.12
N ASN A 33 -35.16 -7.57 -28.11
CA ASN A 33 -34.82 -8.41 -29.27
C ASN A 33 -35.96 -9.37 -29.64
N GLN A 34 -36.64 -9.96 -28.66
CA GLN A 34 -37.82 -10.79 -28.93
C GLN A 34 -38.96 -9.98 -29.56
N ALA A 35 -39.25 -8.78 -29.03
CA ALA A 35 -40.28 -7.90 -29.59
C ALA A 35 -39.97 -7.47 -31.03
N VAL A 36 -38.70 -7.22 -31.37
CA VAL A 36 -38.26 -6.96 -32.75
C VAL A 36 -38.57 -8.17 -33.65
N SER A 37 -38.20 -9.38 -33.22
CA SER A 37 -38.47 -10.61 -33.97
C SER A 37 -39.97 -10.84 -34.18
N ASP A 38 -40.78 -10.61 -33.14
CA ASP A 38 -42.23 -10.78 -33.21
C ASP A 38 -42.89 -9.76 -34.14
N ALA A 39 -42.48 -8.49 -34.08
CA ALA A 39 -42.97 -7.43 -34.97
C ALA A 39 -42.58 -7.68 -36.43
N GLN A 40 -41.36 -8.17 -36.68
CA GLN A 40 -40.91 -8.60 -38.01
C GLN A 40 -41.77 -9.76 -38.55
N ALA A 41 -42.10 -10.75 -37.71
CA ALA A 41 -42.98 -11.85 -38.10
C ALA A 41 -44.40 -11.35 -38.43
N LYS A 42 -44.96 -10.45 -37.62
CA LYS A 42 -46.26 -9.80 -37.88
C LYS A 42 -46.25 -9.03 -39.21
N LEU A 43 -45.17 -8.30 -39.51
CA LEU A 43 -45.01 -7.57 -40.78
C LEU A 43 -45.08 -8.50 -41.99
N VAL A 44 -44.32 -9.60 -41.96
CA VAL A 44 -44.32 -10.61 -43.03
C VAL A 44 -45.70 -11.24 -43.18
N GLN A 45 -46.39 -11.52 -42.07
CA GLN A 45 -47.74 -12.08 -42.11
C GLN A 45 -48.75 -11.10 -42.71
N ALA A 46 -48.73 -9.83 -42.31
CA ALA A 46 -49.61 -8.80 -42.86
C ALA A 46 -49.39 -8.59 -44.37
N GLN A 47 -48.14 -8.70 -44.84
CA GLN A 47 -47.81 -8.66 -46.27
C GLN A 47 -48.42 -9.84 -47.03
N LYS A 48 -48.32 -11.07 -46.49
CA LYS A 48 -48.93 -12.27 -47.09
C LYS A 48 -50.46 -12.17 -47.16
N GLU A 49 -51.06 -11.59 -46.13
CA GLU A 49 -52.52 -11.36 -46.05
C GLU A 49 -52.98 -10.16 -46.90
N ILE A 50 -52.06 -9.36 -47.46
CA ILE A 50 -52.36 -8.09 -48.14
C ILE A 50 -53.23 -7.18 -47.24
N ASN A 51 -52.94 -7.17 -45.94
CA ASN A 51 -53.68 -6.41 -44.94
C ASN A 51 -52.91 -5.14 -44.56
N SER A 52 -53.34 -3.99 -45.08
CA SER A 52 -52.68 -2.71 -44.90
C SER A 52 -52.71 -2.21 -43.45
N GLU A 53 -53.80 -2.45 -42.73
CA GLU A 53 -53.95 -2.00 -41.34
C GLU A 53 -52.99 -2.74 -40.41
N LYS A 54 -52.99 -4.08 -40.47
CA LYS A 54 -52.02 -4.91 -39.74
C LYS A 54 -50.57 -4.59 -40.11
N TYR A 55 -50.32 -4.23 -41.37
CA TYR A 55 -48.99 -3.87 -41.82
C TYR A 55 -48.50 -2.56 -41.20
N VAL A 56 -49.36 -1.54 -41.10
CA VAL A 56 -49.04 -0.26 -40.45
C VAL A 56 -48.82 -0.46 -38.95
N GLU A 57 -49.68 -1.23 -38.29
CA GLU A 57 -49.53 -1.57 -36.87
C GLU A 57 -48.18 -2.27 -36.61
N ALA A 58 -47.88 -3.33 -37.37
CA ALA A 58 -46.63 -4.08 -37.21
C ALA A 58 -45.37 -3.23 -37.51
N LYS A 59 -45.47 -2.19 -38.36
CA LYS A 59 -44.38 -1.21 -38.55
C LYS A 59 -44.19 -0.33 -37.32
N GLY A 60 -45.27 0.12 -36.69
CA GLY A 60 -45.23 0.90 -35.45
C GLY A 60 -44.64 0.08 -34.30
N ASP A 61 -45.06 -1.17 -34.16
CA ASP A 61 -44.50 -2.13 -33.21
C ASP A 61 -43.00 -2.32 -33.44
N LEU A 62 -42.58 -2.57 -34.69
CA LEU A 62 -41.18 -2.78 -35.03
C LEU A 62 -40.34 -1.55 -34.66
N TRP A 63 -40.79 -0.36 -35.07
CA TRP A 63 -40.08 0.88 -34.77
C TRP A 63 -39.92 1.10 -33.26
N THR A 64 -40.97 0.82 -32.49
CA THR A 64 -40.95 0.94 -31.03
C THR A 64 -39.97 -0.06 -30.41
N ALA A 65 -39.99 -1.31 -30.87
CA ALA A 65 -39.10 -2.37 -30.38
C ALA A 65 -37.63 -2.08 -30.71
N GLU A 66 -37.33 -1.61 -31.93
CA GLU A 66 -35.97 -1.23 -32.34
C GLU A 66 -35.44 -0.07 -31.50
N ARG A 67 -36.25 0.96 -31.22
CA ARG A 67 -35.83 2.08 -30.36
C ARG A 67 -35.61 1.65 -28.91
N THR A 68 -36.44 0.75 -28.41
CA THR A 68 -36.27 0.17 -27.07
C THR A 68 -34.97 -0.63 -26.99
N LYS A 69 -34.67 -1.42 -28.02
CA LYS A 69 -33.41 -2.16 -28.15
C LYS A 69 -32.20 -1.21 -28.13
N GLU A 70 -32.18 -0.20 -29.01
CA GLU A 70 -31.09 0.78 -29.08
C GLU A 70 -30.86 1.49 -27.74
N PHE A 71 -31.94 1.82 -27.02
CA PHE A 71 -31.86 2.40 -25.68
C PHE A 71 -31.12 1.48 -24.70
N HIS A 72 -31.49 0.20 -24.65
CA HIS A 72 -30.83 -0.77 -23.76
C HIS A 72 -29.38 -1.08 -24.19
N GLU A 73 -29.09 -1.14 -25.49
CA GLU A 73 -27.71 -1.28 -25.98
C GLU A 73 -26.84 -0.08 -25.58
N GLY A 74 -27.37 1.14 -25.72
CA GLY A 74 -26.70 2.36 -25.27
C GLY A 74 -26.45 2.35 -23.77
N ARG A 75 -27.46 1.97 -22.98
CA ARG A 75 -27.33 1.88 -21.52
C ARG A 75 -26.32 0.82 -21.09
N LEU A 76 -26.31 -0.34 -21.72
CA LEU A 76 -25.36 -1.41 -21.42
C LEU A 76 -23.93 -0.96 -21.73
N LYS A 77 -23.73 -0.23 -22.83
CA LYS A 77 -22.43 0.37 -23.16
C LYS A 77 -21.99 1.35 -22.07
N GLU A 78 -22.87 2.26 -21.64
CA GLU A 78 -22.54 3.20 -20.55
C GLU A 78 -22.12 2.47 -19.26
N LEU A 79 -22.89 1.48 -18.82
CA LEU A 79 -22.62 0.72 -17.58
C LEU A 79 -21.32 -0.10 -17.64
N THR A 80 -20.87 -0.46 -18.84
CA THR A 80 -19.67 -1.29 -19.04
C THR A 80 -18.41 -0.48 -19.37
N THR A 81 -18.55 0.72 -19.94
CA THR A 81 -17.40 1.54 -20.37
C THR A 81 -17.18 2.80 -19.57
N ASN A 82 -18.23 3.36 -18.95
CA ASN A 82 -18.09 4.63 -18.25
C ASN A 82 -17.69 4.41 -16.79
N PRO A 83 -16.88 5.33 -16.21
CA PRO A 83 -16.63 5.31 -14.77
C PRO A 83 -17.92 5.40 -13.95
N MET A 84 -18.01 4.59 -12.90
CA MET A 84 -19.16 4.56 -11.97
C MET A 84 -19.27 5.83 -11.10
N ILE A 85 -18.16 6.55 -10.95
CA ILE A 85 -18.05 7.77 -10.13
C ILE A 85 -17.24 8.83 -10.89
N SER A 86 -17.34 10.07 -10.43
CA SER A 86 -16.58 11.18 -11.01
C SER A 86 -15.07 11.05 -10.76
N TYR A 87 -14.28 11.76 -11.57
CA TYR A 87 -12.83 11.85 -11.39
C TYR A 87 -12.46 12.38 -9.99
N ASP A 88 -13.14 13.42 -9.52
CA ASP A 88 -12.87 14.06 -8.22
C ASP A 88 -13.21 13.13 -7.06
N GLU A 89 -14.34 12.41 -7.16
CA GLU A 89 -14.75 11.44 -6.16
C GLU A 89 -13.75 10.28 -6.07
N TYR A 90 -13.29 9.77 -7.21
CA TYR A 90 -12.26 8.73 -7.27
C TYR A 90 -10.96 9.17 -6.58
N HIS A 91 -10.46 10.37 -6.89
CA HIS A 91 -9.21 10.87 -6.31
C HIS A 91 -9.34 11.24 -4.83
N THR A 92 -10.53 11.66 -4.40
CA THR A 92 -10.84 11.87 -2.98
C THR A 92 -10.77 10.54 -2.23
N MET A 93 -11.45 9.50 -2.72
CA MET A 93 -11.37 8.17 -2.11
C MET A 93 -9.93 7.64 -2.07
N LEU A 94 -9.16 7.84 -3.15
CA LEU A 94 -7.76 7.40 -3.21
C LEU A 94 -6.90 8.11 -2.14
N THR A 95 -7.08 9.42 -2.01
CA THR A 95 -6.36 10.23 -1.00
C THR A 95 -6.70 9.76 0.41
N ASP A 96 -7.98 9.49 0.68
CA ASP A 96 -8.40 8.98 1.98
C ASP A 96 -7.89 7.56 2.27
N ILE A 97 -7.84 6.69 1.27
CA ILE A 97 -7.23 5.35 1.40
C ILE A 97 -5.77 5.48 1.80
N TYR A 98 -4.99 6.32 1.12
CA TYR A 98 -3.57 6.51 1.42
C TYR A 98 -3.37 7.10 2.82
N ARG A 99 -4.09 8.17 3.15
CA ARG A 99 -4.02 8.79 4.47
C ARG A 99 -4.33 7.80 5.58
N LEU A 100 -5.42 7.04 5.47
CA LEU A 100 -5.82 6.05 6.48
C LEU A 100 -4.84 4.89 6.57
N ALA A 101 -4.27 4.45 5.45
CA ALA A 101 -3.25 3.41 5.44
C ALA A 101 -1.96 3.89 6.14
N ASP A 102 -1.52 5.11 5.87
CA ASP A 102 -0.35 5.71 6.51
C ASP A 102 -0.56 5.93 8.01
N GLU A 103 -1.74 6.40 8.41
CA GLU A 103 -2.14 6.49 9.82
C GLU A 103 -2.04 5.12 10.52
N GLN A 104 -2.51 4.05 9.88
CA GLN A 104 -2.40 2.69 10.42
C GLN A 104 -0.95 2.20 10.48
N GLN A 105 -0.14 2.45 9.45
CA GLN A 105 1.29 2.12 9.45
C GLN A 105 2.03 2.83 10.59
N ASN A 106 1.69 4.09 10.85
CA ASN A 106 2.29 4.88 11.93
C ASN A 106 2.07 4.25 13.32
N THR A 107 1.00 3.46 13.51
CA THR A 107 0.75 2.74 14.77
C THR A 107 1.76 1.61 15.03
N PHE A 108 2.28 0.98 13.99
CA PHE A 108 3.35 -0.02 14.10
C PHE A 108 4.73 0.64 14.13
N PHE A 109 4.88 1.69 13.35
CA PHE A 109 6.14 2.37 13.13
C PHE A 109 6.63 3.13 14.36
N THR A 110 5.75 3.91 15.00
CA THR A 110 6.13 4.76 16.15
C THR A 110 6.73 3.94 17.30
N PRO A 111 6.14 2.81 17.73
CA PRO A 111 6.74 1.94 18.74
C PRO A 111 8.07 1.29 18.29
N ALA A 112 8.21 0.96 17.01
CA ALA A 112 9.43 0.35 16.49
C ALA A 112 10.62 1.33 16.58
N VAL A 113 10.42 2.59 16.19
CA VAL A 113 11.43 3.65 16.32
C VAL A 113 11.80 3.88 17.79
N ALA A 114 10.82 3.88 18.69
CA ALA A 114 11.09 4.02 20.13
C ALA A 114 12.04 2.92 20.65
N LYS A 115 11.81 1.66 20.24
CA LYS A 115 12.69 0.52 20.59
C LYS A 115 14.09 0.65 20.00
N LEU A 116 14.21 1.10 18.74
CA LEU A 116 15.51 1.36 18.13
C LEU A 116 16.29 2.41 18.92
N MET A 117 15.62 3.48 19.37
CA MET A 117 16.26 4.52 20.18
C MET A 117 16.69 4.02 21.56
N GLU A 118 16.00 3.05 22.16
CA GLU A 118 16.48 2.39 23.38
C GLU A 118 17.79 1.62 23.13
N ILE A 119 17.89 0.90 22.01
CA ILE A 119 19.13 0.19 21.62
C ILE A 119 20.26 1.19 21.37
N VAL A 120 19.98 2.32 20.72
CA VAL A 120 20.96 3.39 20.50
C VAL A 120 21.54 3.90 21.82
N LYS A 121 20.71 4.09 22.86
CA LYS A 121 21.15 4.50 24.20
C LYS A 121 22.05 3.45 24.86
N LEU A 122 21.73 2.16 24.70
CA LEU A 122 22.61 1.08 25.18
C LEU A 122 23.96 1.08 24.43
N GLY A 123 23.96 1.44 23.14
CA GLY A 123 25.18 1.69 22.37
C GLY A 123 26.03 2.82 22.96
N ASP A 124 25.41 3.96 23.30
CA ASP A 124 26.11 5.08 23.97
C ASP A 124 26.74 4.64 25.30
N GLU A 125 26.01 3.89 26.12
CA GLU A 125 26.51 3.38 27.39
C GLU A 125 27.65 2.37 27.21
N SER A 126 27.56 1.49 26.21
CA SER A 126 28.64 0.57 25.83
C SER A 126 29.91 1.33 25.44
N ALA A 127 29.80 2.40 24.64
CA ALA A 127 30.93 3.22 24.24
C ALA A 127 31.60 3.89 25.44
N LYS A 128 30.81 4.43 26.37
CA LYS A 128 31.30 5.07 27.60
C LYS A 128 32.10 4.09 28.47
N GLU A 129 31.62 2.86 28.64
CA GLU A 129 32.33 1.86 29.43
C GLU A 129 33.65 1.44 28.78
N VAL A 130 33.68 1.27 27.46
CA VAL A 130 34.93 1.03 26.72
C VAL A 130 35.93 2.17 26.91
N GLY A 131 35.46 3.42 26.84
CA GLY A 131 36.27 4.60 27.12
C GLY A 131 36.87 4.58 28.53
N LYS A 132 36.04 4.31 29.54
CA LYS A 132 36.46 4.22 30.95
C LYS A 132 37.52 3.14 31.18
N VAL A 133 37.32 1.93 30.63
CA VAL A 133 38.32 0.85 30.74
C VAL A 133 39.64 1.25 30.08
N ASN A 134 39.59 1.87 28.90
CA ASN A 134 40.78 2.36 28.21
C ASN A 134 41.50 3.49 28.98
N GLU A 135 40.79 4.36 29.69
CA GLU A 135 41.41 5.34 30.59
C GLU A 135 42.15 4.68 31.76
N ILE A 136 41.58 3.64 32.35
CA ILE A 136 42.22 2.87 33.43
C ILE A 136 43.48 2.19 32.91
N ILE A 137 43.40 1.53 31.75
CA ILE A 137 44.56 0.90 31.09
C ILE A 137 45.64 1.94 30.80
N ARG A 138 45.27 3.13 30.31
CA ARG A 138 46.21 4.22 30.04
C ARG A 138 46.91 4.71 31.30
N LYS A 139 46.22 4.79 32.43
CA LYS A 139 46.84 5.11 33.74
C LYS A 139 47.83 4.02 34.16
N LEU A 140 47.49 2.74 33.97
CA LEU A 140 48.39 1.63 34.27
C LEU A 140 49.66 1.70 33.41
N GLU A 141 49.50 1.92 32.09
CA GLU A 141 50.61 2.02 31.15
C GLU A 141 51.51 3.25 31.42
N LYS A 142 50.92 4.43 31.63
CA LYS A 142 51.70 5.66 31.76
C LYS A 142 52.22 5.92 33.17
N GLU A 143 51.37 5.74 34.18
CA GLU A 143 51.69 6.17 35.54
C GLU A 143 52.34 5.07 36.37
N ILE A 144 51.95 3.82 36.16
CA ILE A 144 52.46 2.69 36.95
C ILE A 144 53.69 2.07 36.27
N SER A 145 53.56 1.58 35.03
CA SER A 145 54.69 0.96 34.33
C SER A 145 55.62 1.96 33.63
N LYS A 146 55.31 3.27 33.67
CA LYS A 146 56.09 4.34 33.03
C LYS A 146 56.37 4.09 31.53
N ASN A 147 55.43 3.44 30.84
CA ASN A 147 55.51 2.99 29.45
C ASN A 147 56.64 2.00 29.15
N ILE A 148 57.17 1.29 30.15
CA ILE A 148 58.18 0.24 29.94
C ILE A 148 57.58 -0.89 29.09
N GLU A 149 58.32 -1.30 28.05
CA GLU A 149 57.86 -2.23 27.03
C GLU A 149 57.60 -3.64 27.58
N ASP A 150 58.41 -4.11 28.53
CA ASP A 150 58.28 -5.45 29.12
C ASP A 150 56.89 -5.68 29.74
N TYR A 151 56.24 -4.62 30.26
CA TYR A 151 54.90 -4.68 30.83
C TYR A 151 53.78 -4.74 29.79
N LYS A 152 54.12 -4.60 28.49
CA LYS A 152 53.20 -4.76 27.37
C LYS A 152 53.22 -6.17 26.79
N ARG A 153 54.00 -7.08 27.39
CA ARG A 153 54.17 -8.47 26.97
C ARG A 153 53.64 -9.42 28.05
N ASP A 154 53.16 -10.58 27.63
CA ASP A 154 52.82 -11.65 28.54
C ASP A 154 54.08 -12.39 29.04
N LYS A 155 53.88 -13.37 29.93
CA LYS A 155 54.98 -14.15 30.52
C LYS A 155 55.79 -14.97 29.50
N ASN A 156 55.24 -15.19 28.31
CA ASN A 156 55.88 -15.91 27.21
C ASN A 156 56.51 -14.94 26.18
N GLY A 157 56.47 -13.64 26.44
CA GLY A 157 57.02 -12.60 25.57
C GLY A 157 56.09 -12.14 24.44
N ALA A 158 54.85 -12.65 24.38
CA ALA A 158 53.86 -12.26 23.38
C ALA A 158 53.26 -10.89 23.70
N TRP A 159 53.00 -10.08 22.69
CA TRP A 159 52.43 -8.75 22.87
C TRP A 159 50.98 -8.82 23.37
N LEU A 160 50.67 -8.05 24.41
CA LEU A 160 49.31 -7.79 24.89
C LEU A 160 48.66 -6.58 24.18
N SER A 161 49.38 -5.94 23.25
CA SER A 161 49.05 -4.62 22.71
C SER A 161 47.84 -4.60 21.78
N GLY A 162 47.10 -3.50 21.83
CA GLY A 162 46.19 -3.05 20.78
C GLY A 162 46.87 -2.11 19.77
N PRO A 163 46.11 -1.20 19.13
CA PRO A 163 46.65 -0.30 18.11
C PRO A 163 47.85 0.54 18.59
N PHE A 164 48.80 0.82 17.69
CA PHE A 164 49.98 1.66 17.93
C PHE A 164 50.87 1.23 19.12
N SER A 165 50.95 -0.08 19.39
CA SER A 165 51.79 -0.63 20.47
C SER A 165 51.41 -0.11 21.88
N SER A 166 50.16 0.32 22.04
CA SER A 166 49.56 0.71 23.33
C SER A 166 48.71 -0.44 23.88
N LEU A 167 48.49 -0.45 25.20
CA LEU A 167 47.48 -1.35 25.77
C LEU A 167 46.09 -0.75 25.53
N SER A 168 45.18 -1.54 24.99
CA SER A 168 43.79 -1.10 24.79
C SER A 168 42.81 -2.24 24.96
N TYR A 169 41.63 -1.91 25.45
CA TYR A 169 40.47 -2.77 25.49
C TYR A 169 39.60 -2.57 24.25
N SER A 170 39.30 -3.67 23.57
CA SER A 170 38.28 -3.76 22.53
C SER A 170 37.35 -4.92 22.88
N PRO A 171 36.05 -4.69 23.12
CA PRO A 171 35.12 -5.77 23.43
C PRO A 171 34.92 -6.67 22.21
N ARG A 172 34.72 -7.98 22.44
CA ARG A 172 34.34 -8.93 21.38
C ARG A 172 32.95 -8.67 20.82
N ASN A 173 32.05 -8.18 21.67
CA ASN A 173 30.67 -7.82 21.33
C ASN A 173 30.50 -6.31 21.53
N ALA A 174 30.80 -5.53 20.49
CA ALA A 174 30.81 -4.07 20.52
C ALA A 174 29.46 -3.49 20.06
N LEU A 175 28.46 -3.36 20.95
CA LEU A 175 27.17 -2.79 20.58
C LEU A 175 27.30 -1.36 20.00
N HIS A 176 28.19 -0.56 20.58
CA HIS A 176 28.50 0.79 20.10
C HIS A 176 28.96 0.84 18.63
N ALA A 177 29.51 -0.24 18.08
CA ALA A 177 29.92 -0.29 16.69
C ALA A 177 28.74 -0.23 15.69
N TYR A 178 27.52 -0.53 16.14
CA TYR A 178 26.31 -0.49 15.32
C TYR A 178 25.49 0.79 15.52
N GLN A 179 25.88 1.64 16.46
CA GLN A 179 25.03 2.71 16.97
C GLN A 179 24.73 3.78 15.91
N ASP A 180 25.72 4.16 15.10
CA ASP A 180 25.54 5.17 14.07
C ASP A 180 24.60 4.68 12.96
N ASN A 181 24.73 3.41 12.56
CA ASN A 181 23.79 2.79 11.61
C ASN A 181 22.37 2.76 12.19
N LEU A 182 22.21 2.43 13.48
CA LEU A 182 20.90 2.42 14.13
C LEU A 182 20.30 3.83 14.26
N LYS A 183 21.14 4.85 14.50
CA LYS A 183 20.73 6.26 14.51
C LYS A 183 20.30 6.72 13.12
N GLU A 184 21.09 6.42 12.09
CA GLU A 184 20.77 6.78 10.70
C GLU A 184 19.46 6.15 10.26
N ILE A 185 19.26 4.87 10.58
CA ILE A 185 17.99 4.17 10.41
C ILE A 185 16.88 4.95 11.13
N ALA A 186 17.03 5.26 12.42
CA ALA A 186 16.04 6.02 13.19
C ALA A 186 15.79 7.47 12.69
N GLU A 187 16.78 8.11 12.06
CA GLU A 187 16.68 9.48 11.55
C GLU A 187 16.12 9.56 10.13
N SER A 188 16.50 8.64 9.24
CA SER A 188 15.89 8.48 7.93
C SER A 188 14.38 8.28 8.05
N PHE A 189 13.97 7.57 9.10
CA PHE A 189 12.59 7.36 9.50
C PHE A 189 11.82 8.62 9.93
N LYS A 190 12.49 9.68 10.41
CA LYS A 190 11.85 10.97 10.71
C LYS A 190 11.58 11.81 9.46
N LYS A 191 12.34 11.59 8.37
CA LYS A 191 12.23 12.36 7.13
C LYS A 191 11.06 11.91 6.24
N GLY A 192 10.57 10.68 6.41
CA GLY A 192 9.44 10.12 5.65
C GLY A 192 8.06 10.38 6.24
N GLN A 193 7.95 11.21 7.28
CA GLN A 193 6.67 11.57 7.94
C GLN A 193 6.07 12.90 7.40
N GLY A 194 6.57 13.40 6.28
CA GLY A 194 6.14 14.66 5.64
C GLY A 194 5.32 14.43 4.39
#